data_AF-A0A8T4QN26-F1
#
_entry.id   AF-A0A8T4QN26-F1
#
_cell.length_a   1.000
_cell.length_b   1.000
_cell.length_c   1.000
_cell.angle_alpha   90.00
_cell.angle_beta   90.00
_cell.angle_gamma   90.00
#
_symmetry.space_group_name_H-M   'P 1'
#
loop_
_entity.id
_entity.type
_entity.pdbx_description
1 polymer ?
#
loop_
_entity_poly.entity_id
_entity_poly.type
_entity_poly.pdbx_seq_one_letter_code
_entity_poly.pdbx_strand_id
1 'polypeptide(L)'
;MAMSQIRLKKIIMGLYEEHKGDLRKVQRTLETECGIDMEYDSLRGKFYHMGLKSVTPSVRYREDILAVYKLNGGSAAKAQRQLEEKGISLSVTTIMKCWKKEGLKIAPHGGRRVSLVGLRGALNDDEIKMVMQSYKDYNGCVSCAERYGPFSIKTYKKYWRLHGLQIQPHNNHKDNLEDRL
;
A
#
# COMPACT_ATOMS: atom_id res chain seq x y z
N MET A 1 -36.52 7.36 -27.80
CA MET A 1 -36.35 8.83 -27.90
C MET A 1 -35.00 9.20 -27.32
N ALA A 2 -34.14 9.89 -28.07
CA ALA A 2 -32.83 10.31 -27.56
C ALA A 2 -32.99 11.50 -26.60
N MET A 3 -32.49 11.38 -25.37
CA MET A 3 -32.45 12.48 -24.41
C MET A 3 -31.43 13.54 -24.86
N SER A 4 -31.79 14.83 -24.81
CA SER A 4 -30.85 15.89 -25.16
C SER A 4 -29.69 15.95 -24.16
N GLN A 5 -28.48 16.27 -24.64
CA GLN A 5 -27.29 16.40 -23.78
C GLN A 5 -27.47 17.44 -22.68
N ILE A 6 -28.24 18.50 -22.94
CA ILE A 6 -28.55 19.55 -21.97
C ILE A 6 -29.39 19.00 -20.81
N ARG A 7 -30.43 18.20 -21.12
CA ARG A 7 -31.30 17.61 -20.10
C ARG A 7 -30.54 16.59 -19.26
N LEU A 8 -29.73 15.75 -19.90
CA LEU A 8 -28.88 14.78 -19.23
C LEU A 8 -27.89 15.46 -18.27
N LYS A 9 -27.24 16.54 -18.71
CA LYS A 9 -26.32 17.32 -17.88
C LYS A 9 -26.99 17.86 -16.62
N LYS A 10 -28.20 18.41 -16.73
CA LYS A 10 -28.96 18.93 -15.57
C LYS A 10 -29.29 17.84 -14.55
N ILE A 11 -29.73 16.66 -15.02
CA ILE A 11 -30.02 15.51 -14.14
C ILE A 11 -28.75 15.08 -13.40
N ILE A 12 -27.65 14.90 -14.13
CA ILE A 12 -26.36 14.49 -13.54
C ILE A 12 -25.87 15.49 -12.49
N MET A 13 -26.01 16.80 -12.73
CA MET A 13 -25.66 17.85 -11.76
C MET A 13 -26.50 17.76 -10.48
N GLY A 14 -27.82 17.63 -10.60
CA GLY A 14 -28.71 17.52 -9.45
C GLY A 14 -28.40 16.30 -8.60
N LEU A 15 -28.22 15.14 -9.23
CA LEU A 15 -27.83 13.90 -8.54
C LEU A 15 -26.44 14.01 -7.88
N TYR A 16 -25.51 14.73 -8.51
CA TYR A 16 -24.19 14.96 -7.94
C TYR A 16 -24.25 15.77 -6.64
N GLU A 17 -25.04 16.84 -6.63
CA GLU A 17 -25.26 17.67 -5.45
C GLU A 17 -25.97 16.86 -4.35
N GLU A 18 -27.03 16.14 -4.71
CA GLU A 18 -27.81 15.29 -3.80
C GLU A 18 -26.93 14.21 -3.14
N HIS A 19 -26.10 13.54 -3.92
CA HIS A 19 -25.23 12.47 -3.44
C HIS A 19 -23.85 12.95 -2.98
N LYS A 20 -23.67 14.27 -2.79
CA LYS A 20 -22.44 14.89 -2.28
C LYS A 20 -21.19 14.44 -3.05
N GLY A 21 -21.34 14.28 -4.36
CA GLY A 21 -20.29 13.89 -5.27
C GLY A 21 -19.91 12.41 -5.33
N ASP A 22 -20.73 11.51 -4.79
CA ASP A 22 -20.57 10.07 -4.96
C ASP A 22 -21.04 9.60 -6.35
N LEU A 23 -20.08 9.49 -7.27
CA LEU A 23 -20.32 9.05 -8.64
C LEU A 23 -20.97 7.67 -8.74
N ARG A 24 -20.74 6.75 -7.79
CA ARG A 24 -21.37 5.43 -7.82
C ARG A 24 -22.85 5.50 -7.44
N LYS A 25 -23.21 6.36 -6.49
CA LYS A 25 -24.62 6.63 -6.20
C LYS A 25 -25.30 7.32 -7.36
N VAL A 26 -24.66 8.33 -7.95
CA VAL A 26 -25.17 9.00 -9.17
C VAL A 26 -25.42 7.98 -10.29
N GLN A 27 -24.46 7.09 -10.55
CA GLN A 27 -24.62 6.03 -11.55
C GLN A 27 -25.81 5.12 -11.23
N ARG A 28 -25.89 4.62 -9.99
CA ARG A 28 -26.97 3.75 -9.57
C ARG A 28 -28.34 4.41 -9.73
N THR A 29 -28.48 5.67 -9.31
CA THR A 29 -29.73 6.43 -9.43
C THR A 29 -30.11 6.67 -10.90
N LEU A 30 -29.12 6.93 -11.77
CA LEU A 30 -29.35 7.03 -13.22
C LEU A 30 -29.88 5.70 -13.78
N GLU A 31 -29.31 4.57 -13.38
CA GLU A 31 -29.73 3.25 -13.83
C GLU A 31 -31.13 2.88 -13.29
N THR A 32 -31.36 3.04 -11.98
CA THR A 32 -32.57 2.52 -11.32
C THR A 32 -33.77 3.46 -11.42
N GLU A 33 -33.58 4.77 -11.32
CA GLU A 33 -34.68 5.74 -11.28
C GLU A 33 -34.90 6.42 -12.62
N CYS A 34 -33.83 6.65 -13.38
CA CYS A 34 -33.92 7.33 -14.68
C CYS A 34 -33.97 6.36 -15.86
N GLY A 35 -33.67 5.08 -15.67
CA GLY A 35 -33.56 4.09 -16.75
C GLY A 35 -32.43 4.41 -17.74
N ILE A 36 -31.38 5.10 -17.28
CA ILE A 36 -30.23 5.51 -18.07
C ILE A 36 -29.06 4.60 -17.69
N ASP A 37 -28.81 3.60 -18.52
CA ASP A 37 -27.61 2.79 -18.42
C ASP A 37 -26.39 3.61 -18.88
N MET A 38 -25.45 3.84 -17.96
CA MET A 38 -24.25 4.61 -18.23
C MET A 38 -23.06 3.99 -17.50
N GLU A 39 -22.08 3.55 -18.27
CA GLU A 39 -20.84 3.00 -17.73
C GLU A 39 -20.12 4.03 -16.82
N TYR A 40 -19.63 3.56 -15.67
CA TYR A 40 -18.97 4.39 -14.66
C TYR A 40 -17.85 5.26 -15.22
N ASP A 41 -17.01 4.72 -16.11
CA ASP A 41 -15.90 5.48 -16.69
C ASP A 41 -16.38 6.56 -17.67
N SER A 42 -17.47 6.31 -18.39
CA SER A 42 -18.12 7.30 -19.25
C SER A 42 -18.74 8.43 -18.41
N LEU A 43 -19.45 8.09 -17.32
CA LEU A 43 -19.96 9.05 -16.35
C LEU A 43 -18.81 9.89 -15.78
N ARG A 44 -17.76 9.25 -15.28
CA ARG A 44 -16.57 9.89 -14.73
C ARG A 44 -15.91 10.84 -15.73
N GLY A 45 -15.80 10.45 -17.01
CA GLY A 45 -15.32 11.30 -18.09
C GLY A 45 -16.16 12.56 -18.27
N LYS A 46 -17.50 12.43 -18.27
CA LYS A 46 -18.41 13.59 -18.33
C LYS A 46 -18.21 14.54 -17.16
N PHE A 47 -18.07 14.02 -15.94
CA PHE A 47 -17.80 14.84 -14.75
C PHE A 47 -16.51 15.66 -14.89
N TYR A 48 -15.46 15.04 -15.43
CA TYR A 48 -14.19 15.72 -15.69
C TYR A 48 -14.36 16.89 -16.68
N HIS A 49 -15.08 16.67 -17.79
CA HIS A 49 -15.38 17.73 -18.77
C HIS A 49 -16.30 18.84 -18.23
N MET A 50 -17.08 18.56 -17.19
CA MET A 50 -17.91 19.55 -16.50
C MET A 50 -17.13 20.37 -15.46
N GLY A 51 -15.82 20.13 -15.28
CA GLY A 51 -15.01 20.80 -14.26
C GLY A 51 -15.31 20.33 -12.83
N LEU A 52 -16.10 19.26 -12.69
CA LEU A 52 -16.45 18.71 -11.39
C LEU A 52 -15.34 17.78 -10.93
N LYS A 53 -14.68 18.14 -9.83
CA LYS A 53 -13.71 17.26 -9.19
C LYS A 53 -14.47 16.14 -8.49
N SER A 54 -14.35 14.90 -8.98
CA SER A 54 -14.84 13.73 -8.23
C SER A 54 -14.37 13.86 -6.78
N VAL A 55 -15.29 13.81 -5.82
CA VAL A 55 -14.90 13.76 -4.41
C VAL A 55 -14.14 12.45 -4.24
N THR A 56 -12.81 12.54 -4.17
CA THR A 56 -11.98 11.37 -3.96
C THR A 56 -12.50 10.66 -2.71
N PRO A 57 -12.71 9.33 -2.72
CA PRO A 57 -13.25 8.60 -1.57
C PRO A 57 -12.52 8.92 -0.24
N SER A 58 -11.24 9.31 -0.33
CA SER A 58 -10.41 9.81 0.77
C SER A 58 -10.95 11.03 1.51
N VAL A 59 -11.68 11.93 0.84
CA VAL A 59 -12.24 13.15 1.45
C VAL A 59 -13.50 12.79 2.22
N ARG A 60 -14.36 11.94 1.65
CA ARG A 60 -15.63 11.57 2.26
C ARG A 60 -15.46 10.75 3.52
N TYR A 61 -14.56 9.76 3.49
CA TYR A 61 -14.34 8.87 4.63
C TYR A 61 -13.12 9.28 5.45
N ARG A 62 -12.69 10.55 5.37
CA ARG A 62 -11.46 11.02 6.01
C ARG A 62 -11.47 10.74 7.52
N GLU A 63 -12.57 11.03 8.19
CA GLU A 63 -12.72 10.83 9.63
C GLU A 63 -12.67 9.34 10.00
N ASP A 64 -13.41 8.48 9.28
CA ASP A 64 -13.36 7.03 9.48
C ASP A 64 -11.95 6.48 9.26
N ILE A 65 -11.28 6.89 8.19
CA ILE A 65 -9.91 6.49 7.84
C ILE A 65 -8.94 6.88 8.96
N LEU A 66 -9.10 8.06 9.59
CA LEU A 66 -8.25 8.50 10.68
C LEU A 66 -8.59 7.84 12.02
N ALA A 67 -9.88 7.55 12.26
CA ALA A 67 -10.31 6.83 13.45
C ALA A 67 -9.73 5.41 13.48
N VAL A 68 -9.78 4.68 12.35
CA VAL A 68 -9.23 3.31 12.27
C VAL A 68 -7.71 3.27 12.36
N TYR A 69 -7.00 4.37 12.07
CA TYR A 69 -5.55 4.44 12.27
C TYR A 69 -5.15 4.24 13.73
N LYS A 70 -5.84 4.93 14.65
CA LYS A 70 -5.56 4.87 16.09
C LYS A 70 -5.78 3.45 16.63
N LEU A 71 -6.81 2.78 16.15
CA LEU A 71 -7.17 1.41 16.58
C LEU A 71 -6.19 0.35 16.07
N ASN A 72 -5.64 0.55 14.87
CA ASN A 72 -4.84 -0.46 14.19
C ASN A 72 -3.33 -0.19 14.22
N GLY A 73 -2.88 0.84 14.95
CA GLY A 73 -1.47 1.22 15.06
C GLY A 73 -0.80 1.45 13.71
N GLY A 74 -1.54 1.99 12.74
CA GLY A 74 -1.03 2.23 11.39
C GLY A 74 -1.00 1.02 10.44
N SER A 75 -1.62 -0.11 10.81
CA SER A 75 -1.77 -1.25 9.90
C SER A 75 -2.89 -1.03 8.88
N ALA A 76 -2.53 -0.67 7.65
CA ALA A 76 -3.49 -0.38 6.58
C ALA A 76 -4.35 -1.59 6.18
N ALA A 77 -3.81 -2.80 6.29
CA ALA A 77 -4.56 -4.03 5.99
C ALA A 77 -5.63 -4.33 7.04
N LYS A 78 -5.34 -4.13 8.33
CA LYS A 78 -6.35 -4.26 9.39
C LYS A 78 -7.40 -3.16 9.28
N ALA A 79 -6.95 -1.93 9.02
CA ALA A 79 -7.85 -0.80 8.79
C ALA A 79 -8.80 -1.03 7.60
N GLN A 80 -8.33 -1.63 6.50
CA GLN A 80 -9.21 -1.97 5.37
C GLN A 80 -10.33 -2.90 5.81
N ARG A 81 -10.02 -4.01 6.49
CA ARG A 81 -11.03 -4.97 6.94
C ARG A 81 -12.08 -4.31 7.83
N GLN A 82 -11.63 -3.46 8.76
CA GLN A 82 -12.52 -2.74 9.66
C GLN A 82 -13.38 -1.69 8.94
N LEU A 83 -12.87 -1.07 7.87
CA LEU A 83 -13.65 -0.16 7.04
C LEU A 83 -14.67 -0.94 6.19
N GLU A 84 -14.30 -2.12 5.68
CA GLU A 84 -15.21 -3.01 4.94
C GLU A 84 -16.38 -3.48 5.82
N GLU A 85 -16.14 -3.80 7.10
CA GLU A 85 -17.20 -4.10 8.09
C GLU A 85 -18.18 -2.94 8.29
N LYS A 86 -17.73 -1.70 8.07
CA LYS A 86 -18.57 -0.49 8.09
C LYS A 86 -19.23 -0.18 6.73
N GLY A 87 -19.09 -1.06 5.74
CA GLY A 87 -19.57 -0.84 4.37
C GLY A 87 -18.73 0.15 3.56
N ILE A 88 -17.53 0.51 4.04
CA ILE A 88 -16.59 1.43 3.37
C ILE A 88 -15.53 0.61 2.63
N SER A 89 -15.77 0.34 1.34
CA SER A 89 -14.80 -0.36 0.50
C SER A 89 -13.72 0.60 -0.01
N LEU A 90 -12.51 0.50 0.55
CA LEU A 90 -11.34 1.28 0.15
C LEU A 90 -10.12 0.39 -0.01
N SER A 91 -9.33 0.63 -1.05
CA SER A 91 -8.05 -0.07 -1.21
C SER A 91 -7.06 0.33 -0.10
N VAL A 92 -6.21 -0.61 0.31
CA VAL A 92 -5.06 -0.36 1.20
C VAL A 92 -4.24 0.85 0.74
N THR A 93 -3.95 0.93 -0.56
CA THR A 93 -3.17 2.02 -1.15
C THR A 93 -3.85 3.38 -0.97
N THR A 94 -5.18 3.43 -1.07
CA THR A 94 -5.96 4.66 -0.82
C THR A 94 -5.83 5.07 0.64
N ILE A 95 -6.03 4.14 1.58
CA ILE A 95 -5.90 4.37 3.03
C ILE A 95 -4.50 4.91 3.36
N MET A 96 -3.46 4.25 2.85
CA MET A 96 -2.06 4.67 3.01
C MET A 96 -1.81 6.09 2.49
N LYS A 97 -2.34 6.43 1.30
CA LYS A 97 -2.22 7.78 0.73
C LYS A 97 -2.89 8.82 1.63
N CYS A 98 -4.03 8.50 2.23
CA CYS A 98 -4.71 9.39 3.17
C CYS A 98 -3.85 9.63 4.41
N TRP A 99 -3.39 8.57 5.07
CA TRP A 99 -2.54 8.68 6.25
C TRP A 99 -1.25 9.45 5.97
N LYS A 100 -0.61 9.21 4.83
CA LYS A 100 0.60 9.94 4.43
C LYS A 100 0.36 11.43 4.24
N LYS A 101 -0.79 11.83 3.69
CA LYS A 101 -1.16 13.25 3.55
C LYS A 101 -1.35 13.94 4.91
N GLU A 102 -1.75 13.19 5.92
CA GLU A 102 -1.92 13.66 7.31
C GLU A 102 -0.64 13.52 8.15
N GLY A 103 0.50 13.16 7.54
CA GLY A 103 1.78 13.00 8.24
C GLY A 103 1.87 11.77 9.16
N LEU A 104 0.93 10.82 9.04
CA LEU A 104 0.90 9.62 9.88
C LEU A 104 1.89 8.57 9.40
N LYS A 105 2.53 7.86 10.36
CA LYS A 105 3.48 6.79 10.10
C LYS A 105 2.73 5.50 9.79
N ILE A 106 2.95 4.94 8.60
CA ILE A 106 2.29 3.70 8.21
C ILE A 106 3.09 2.52 8.78
N ALA A 107 2.43 1.62 9.48
CA ALA A 107 3.08 0.41 9.97
C ALA A 107 3.55 -0.42 8.78
N PRO A 108 4.78 -0.97 8.83
CA PRO A 108 5.23 -1.90 7.80
C PRO A 108 4.24 -3.05 7.72
N HIS A 109 3.75 -3.34 6.52
CA HIS A 109 2.75 -4.38 6.29
C HIS A 109 3.18 -5.68 6.96
N GLY A 110 2.35 -6.20 7.86
CA GLY A 110 2.54 -7.53 8.43
C GLY A 110 2.78 -8.55 7.34
N GLY A 111 3.92 -9.24 7.40
CA GLY A 111 4.17 -10.51 6.72
C GLY A 111 5.10 -10.46 5.51
N ARG A 112 5.19 -9.37 4.74
CA ARG A 112 6.37 -9.19 3.89
C ARG A 112 7.40 -8.51 4.75
N ARG A 113 8.52 -9.20 4.98
CA ARG A 113 9.81 -8.58 5.26
C ARG A 113 10.04 -7.54 4.16
N VAL A 114 9.45 -6.36 4.32
CA VAL A 114 9.92 -5.15 3.66
C VAL A 114 11.23 -4.96 4.37
N SER A 115 12.25 -5.62 3.83
CA SER A 115 13.61 -5.19 3.97
C SER A 115 13.56 -3.67 3.97
N LEU A 116 13.97 -3.04 5.08
CA LEU A 116 14.04 -1.58 5.22
C LEU A 116 14.80 -0.92 4.04
N VAL A 117 15.48 -1.73 3.22
CA VAL A 117 16.06 -1.45 1.90
C VAL A 117 15.05 -0.98 0.82
N GLY A 118 13.73 -1.09 1.00
CA GLY A 118 12.76 -0.95 -0.09
C GLY A 118 12.37 0.46 -0.54
N LEU A 119 12.54 1.50 0.27
CA LEU A 119 12.02 2.84 -0.08
C LEU A 119 13.10 3.92 -0.28
N ARG A 120 14.37 3.61 0.01
CA ARG A 120 15.51 4.50 -0.28
C ARG A 120 16.83 3.77 -0.64
N GLY A 121 16.85 2.50 -1.06
CA GLY A 121 18.03 1.86 -1.68
C GLY A 121 19.34 1.76 -0.86
N ALA A 122 19.41 2.37 0.31
CA ALA A 122 20.56 2.43 1.21
C ALA A 122 20.11 2.08 2.63
N LEU A 123 20.94 1.30 3.32
CA LEU A 123 20.81 1.04 4.74
C LEU A 123 21.21 2.30 5.50
N ASN A 124 20.63 2.54 6.66
CA ASN A 124 21.14 3.54 7.59
C ASN A 124 22.42 3.04 8.29
N ASP A 125 23.13 3.91 8.99
CA ASP A 125 24.43 3.57 9.59
C ASP A 125 24.35 2.44 10.62
N ASP A 126 23.26 2.36 11.38
CA ASP A 126 23.07 1.31 12.38
C ASP A 126 22.78 -0.05 11.73
N GLU A 127 22.01 -0.05 10.65
CA GLU A 127 21.79 -1.24 9.82
C GLU A 127 23.09 -1.70 9.15
N ILE A 128 23.93 -0.77 8.68
CA ILE A 128 25.25 -1.10 8.13
C ILE A 128 26.10 -1.74 9.23
N LYS A 129 26.13 -1.18 10.45
CA LYS A 129 26.84 -1.79 11.59
C LYS A 129 26.34 -3.19 11.89
N MET A 130 25.01 -3.41 11.90
CA MET A 130 24.44 -4.74 12.11
C MET A 130 24.85 -5.72 11.00
N VAL A 131 24.83 -5.28 9.74
CA VAL A 131 25.32 -6.08 8.62
C VAL A 131 26.80 -6.42 8.78
N MET A 132 27.64 -5.49 9.24
CA MET A 132 29.06 -5.76 9.45
C MET A 132 29.34 -6.66 10.64
N GLN A 133 28.57 -6.50 11.72
CA GLN A 133 28.71 -7.33 12.91
C GLN A 133 28.36 -8.79 12.58
N SER A 134 27.31 -9.02 11.79
CA SER A 134 26.94 -10.39 11.40
C SER A 134 28.00 -11.10 10.56
N TYR A 135 28.91 -10.37 9.89
CA TYR A 135 30.07 -11.00 9.24
C TYR A 135 30.97 -11.69 10.27
N LYS A 136 31.20 -11.04 11.41
CA LYS A 136 32.00 -11.58 12.52
C LYS A 136 31.26 -12.74 13.18
N ASP A 137 29.97 -12.56 13.45
CA ASP A 137 29.16 -13.54 14.18
C ASP A 137 28.99 -14.86 13.39
N TYR A 138 28.92 -14.78 12.06
CA TYR A 138 28.72 -15.94 11.19
C TYR A 138 29.95 -16.27 10.33
N ASN A 139 31.12 -15.71 10.66
CA ASN A 139 32.39 -15.95 9.97
C ASN A 139 32.31 -15.84 8.43
N GLY A 140 31.53 -14.89 7.91
CA GLY A 140 31.32 -14.71 6.46
C GLY A 140 30.36 -15.70 5.79
N CYS A 141 29.64 -16.55 6.54
CA CYS A 141 28.55 -17.39 6.04
C CYS A 141 27.27 -16.57 5.79
N VAL A 142 27.01 -16.21 4.53
CA VAL A 142 25.84 -15.38 4.18
C VAL A 142 24.51 -16.08 4.43
N SER A 143 24.42 -17.38 4.16
CA SER A 143 23.18 -18.16 4.41
C SER A 143 22.85 -18.22 5.89
N CYS A 144 23.87 -18.36 6.75
CA CYS A 144 23.73 -18.29 8.20
C CYS A 144 23.22 -16.90 8.61
N ALA A 145 23.84 -15.83 8.11
CA ALA A 145 23.46 -14.45 8.41
C ALA A 145 22.04 -14.08 7.93
N GLU A 146 21.56 -14.64 6.82
CA GLU A 146 20.16 -14.47 6.38
C GLU A 146 19.19 -15.28 7.25
N ARG A 147 19.55 -16.54 7.56
CA ARG A 147 18.70 -17.42 8.35
C ARG A 147 18.39 -16.83 9.73
N TYR A 148 19.40 -16.21 10.35
CA TYR A 148 19.31 -15.69 11.71
C TYR A 148 19.20 -14.16 11.78
N GLY A 149 19.37 -13.44 10.68
CA GLY A 149 19.38 -11.97 10.66
C GLY A 149 18.21 -11.32 9.91
N PRO A 150 18.10 -9.98 9.99
CA PRO A 150 16.95 -9.26 9.45
C PRO A 150 17.10 -8.90 7.96
N PHE A 151 18.27 -9.09 7.36
CA PHE A 151 18.57 -8.70 5.98
C PHE A 151 18.61 -9.87 5.01
N SER A 152 18.43 -9.58 3.72
CA SER A 152 18.49 -10.60 2.65
C SER A 152 19.94 -11.00 2.32
N ILE A 153 20.13 -12.19 1.72
CA ILE A 153 21.42 -12.61 1.12
C ILE A 153 22.01 -11.52 0.23
N LYS A 154 21.18 -10.89 -0.62
CA LYS A 154 21.64 -9.83 -1.55
C LYS A 154 22.20 -8.63 -0.79
N THR A 155 21.57 -8.27 0.33
CA THR A 155 22.02 -7.17 1.18
C THR A 155 23.37 -7.48 1.81
N TYR A 156 23.51 -8.63 2.48
CA TYR A 156 24.78 -9.04 3.08
C TYR A 156 25.91 -9.08 2.05
N LYS A 157 25.67 -9.75 0.90
CA LYS A 157 26.68 -9.84 -0.17
C LYS A 157 27.13 -8.47 -0.67
N LYS A 158 26.18 -7.53 -0.86
CA LYS A 158 26.49 -6.18 -1.33
C LYS A 158 27.41 -5.45 -0.35
N TYR A 159 27.01 -5.34 0.91
CA TYR A 159 27.73 -4.52 1.89
C TYR A 159 29.05 -5.15 2.33
N TRP A 160 29.12 -6.47 2.47
CA TRP A 160 30.38 -7.16 2.78
C TRP A 160 31.42 -6.98 1.67
N ARG A 161 31.01 -7.13 0.39
CA ARG A 161 31.91 -6.87 -0.75
C ARG A 161 32.36 -5.43 -0.84
N LEU A 162 31.46 -4.48 -0.58
CA LEU A 162 31.81 -3.05 -0.58
C LEU A 162 32.90 -2.71 0.45
N HIS A 163 33.05 -3.52 1.50
CA HIS A 163 34.08 -3.34 2.53
C HIS A 163 35.22 -4.36 2.42
N GLY A 164 35.38 -5.01 1.25
CA GLY A 164 36.50 -5.92 0.99
C GLY A 164 36.45 -7.24 1.77
N LEU A 165 35.31 -7.57 2.39
CA LEU A 165 35.17 -8.82 3.15
C LEU A 165 34.95 -10.01 2.21
N GLN A 166 35.64 -11.11 2.47
CA GLN A 166 35.54 -12.33 1.67
C GLN A 166 34.32 -13.15 2.08
N ILE A 167 33.38 -13.33 1.16
CA ILE A 167 32.20 -14.16 1.39
C ILE A 167 32.61 -15.63 1.27
N GLN A 168 32.26 -16.44 2.26
CA GLN A 168 32.48 -17.87 2.17
C GLN A 168 31.67 -18.44 0.98
N PRO A 169 32.31 -19.25 0.11
CA PRO A 169 31.59 -19.94 -0.94
C PRO A 169 30.52 -20.81 -0.31
N HIS A 170 29.32 -20.79 -0.89
CA HIS A 170 28.28 -21.71 -0.48
C HIS A 170 28.71 -23.10 -0.92
N ASN A 171 29.37 -23.83 -0.02
CA ASN A 171 29.63 -25.23 -0.24
C ASN A 171 28.27 -25.92 -0.18
N ASN A 172 27.74 -26.27 -1.36
CA ASN A 172 26.57 -27.15 -1.51
C ASN A 172 26.85 -28.59 -1.04
N HIS A 173 27.94 -28.83 -0.30
CA HIS A 173 28.16 -30.10 0.34
C HIS A 173 27.21 -30.19 1.53
N LYS A 174 26.33 -31.19 1.46
CA LYS A 174 25.50 -31.68 2.54
C LYS A 174 26.36 -31.90 3.79
N ASP A 175 26.43 -30.92 4.68
CA ASP A 175 27.02 -31.11 5.99
C ASP A 175 25.95 -31.71 6.91
N ASN A 176 26.10 -33.01 7.13
CA ASN A 176 25.68 -33.69 8.35
C ASN A 176 26.10 -32.84 9.54
N LEU A 177 25.12 -32.20 10.18
CA LEU A 177 25.32 -31.36 11.36
C LEU A 177 25.34 -32.19 12.66
N GLU A 178 25.69 -33.49 12.59
CA GLU A 178 25.69 -34.40 13.75
C GLU A 178 27.09 -34.67 14.36
N ASP A 179 28.20 -34.32 13.70
CA ASP A 179 29.54 -34.71 14.18
C ASP A 179 30.31 -33.63 14.96
N ARG A 180 29.63 -32.64 15.56
CA ARG A 180 30.29 -31.60 16.38
C ARG A 180 29.56 -31.24 17.69
N LEU A 181 29.10 -32.25 18.42
CA LEU A 181 28.87 -32.22 19.86
C LEU A 181 29.60 -33.39 20.51
#